data_AF-D8PBI7-F1
#
_entry.id   AF-D8PBI7-F1
#
_cell.length_a   1.000
_cell.length_b   1.000
_cell.length_c   1.000
_cell.angle_alpha   90.00
_cell.angle_beta   90.00
_cell.angle_gamma   90.00
#
_symmetry.space_group_name_H-M   'P 1'
#
loop_
_entity.id
_entity.type
_entity.pdbx_description
1 polymer ?
#
loop_
_entity_poly.entity_id
_entity_poly.type
_entity_poly.pdbx_seq_one_letter_code
_entity_poly.pdbx_strand_id
1 'polypeptide(L)' 'MYTELIMSTTPTPDPQKTPTSTQNETKPRKEIPLISVPNDRDMIAAEMAELFDEDRVSHQHGSSEPEAD' A
#
# COMPACT_ATOMS: atom_id res chain seq x y z
N MET A 1 38.89 9.70 -15.10
CA MET A 1 37.72 10.51 -14.70
C MET A 1 36.50 9.86 -15.34
N TYR A 2 35.84 8.93 -14.64
CA TYR A 2 34.68 8.22 -15.16
C TYR A 2 33.64 8.08 -14.04
N THR A 3 32.68 9.01 -13.99
CA THR A 3 31.40 8.85 -13.28
C THR A 3 30.38 9.80 -13.89
N GLU A 4 30.18 9.73 -15.21
CA GLU A 4 28.88 10.06 -15.76
C GLU A 4 28.09 8.75 -15.82
N LEU A 5 26.81 8.82 -15.45
CA LEU A 5 25.78 7.79 -15.65
C LEU A 5 25.54 6.76 -14.51
N ILE A 6 25.26 7.23 -13.30
CA ILE A 6 24.36 6.54 -12.35
C ILE A 6 23.57 7.66 -11.65
N MET A 7 22.27 7.90 -11.86
CA MET A 7 21.15 7.11 -11.31
C MET A 7 19.82 7.60 -11.91
N SER A 8 19.62 7.43 -13.23
CA SER A 8 18.27 7.48 -13.80
C SER A 8 17.60 6.13 -13.58
N THR A 9 17.08 5.90 -12.37
CA THR A 9 16.22 4.73 -12.09
C THR A 9 14.88 5.22 -11.58
N THR A 10 13.99 5.50 -12.54
CA THR A 10 12.55 5.44 -12.30
C THR A 10 12.24 4.08 -11.68
N PRO A 11 11.63 3.97 -10.49
CA PRO A 11 11.22 2.66 -9.99
C PRO A 11 10.14 2.12 -10.93
N THR A 12 10.48 1.04 -11.62
CA THR A 12 9.53 0.22 -12.39
C THR A 12 8.39 -0.20 -11.46
N PRO A 13 7.11 -0.06 -11.83
CA PRO A 13 6.03 -0.62 -11.04
C PRO A 13 6.14 -2.14 -11.09
N ASP A 14 6.47 -2.76 -9.95
CA ASP A 14 6.51 -4.22 -9.82
C ASP A 14 5.14 -4.81 -10.20
N PRO A 15 5.06 -5.69 -11.22
CA PRO A 15 3.83 -6.38 -11.52
C PRO A 15 3.61 -7.47 -10.45
N GLN A 16 2.46 -7.42 -9.79
CA GLN A 16 1.89 -8.49 -8.97
C GLN A 16 2.56 -8.78 -7.61
N LYS A 17 2.28 -7.93 -6.61
CA LYS A 17 2.21 -8.41 -5.23
C LYS A 17 0.86 -9.10 -5.01
N THR A 18 0.72 -10.35 -5.45
CA THR A 18 -0.37 -11.21 -4.95
C THR A 18 -0.19 -11.36 -3.44
N PRO A 19 -1.21 -11.11 -2.62
CA PRO A 19 -1.08 -11.31 -1.18
C PRO A 19 -0.87 -12.80 -0.91
N THR A 20 0.32 -13.16 -0.43
CA THR A 20 0.60 -14.51 0.08
C THR A 20 -0.32 -14.75 1.26
N SER A 21 -1.30 -15.65 1.09
CA SER A 21 -2.19 -16.06 2.17
C SER A 21 -1.40 -16.91 3.15
N THR A 22 -0.86 -16.29 4.20
CA THR A 22 -0.29 -17.01 5.34
C THR A 22 -1.44 -17.67 6.08
N GLN A 23 -1.57 -18.98 5.89
CA GLN A 23 -2.59 -19.83 6.48
C GLN A 23 -2.30 -20.03 7.99
N ASN A 24 -2.45 -18.97 8.78
CA ASN A 24 -2.45 -19.08 10.24
C ASN A 24 -3.77 -19.68 10.69
N GLU A 25 -3.71 -20.83 11.39
CA GLU A 25 -4.84 -21.47 12.05
C GLU A 25 -5.55 -20.44 12.95
N THR A 26 -6.72 -19.96 12.52
CA THR A 26 -7.39 -18.84 13.18
C THR A 26 -8.73 -19.29 13.75
N LYS A 27 -9.01 -18.86 14.99
CA LYS A 27 -10.36 -18.83 15.59
C LYS A 27 -11.41 -18.57 14.49
N PRO A 28 -12.57 -19.23 14.50
CA PRO A 28 -13.58 -19.07 13.44
C PRO A 28 -13.78 -17.58 13.17
N ARG A 29 -13.21 -17.13 12.05
CA ARG A 29 -13.25 -15.73 11.67
C ARG A 29 -14.68 -15.47 11.28
N LYS A 30 -15.29 -14.47 11.90
CA LYS A 30 -16.58 -13.96 11.43
C LYS A 30 -16.28 -13.27 10.10
N GLU A 31 -16.30 -14.04 9.02
CA GLU A 31 -16.10 -13.53 7.67
C GLU A 31 -17.34 -12.75 7.26
N ILE A 32 -17.14 -11.49 6.91
CA ILE A 32 -18.21 -10.66 6.37
C ILE A 32 -18.39 -11.07 4.90
N PRO A 33 -19.61 -11.37 4.44
CA PRO A 33 -19.85 -11.67 3.04
C PRO A 33 -19.34 -10.52 2.15
N LEU A 34 -18.39 -10.82 1.28
CA LEU A 34 -17.87 -9.84 0.33
C LEU A 34 -18.86 -9.71 -0.82
N ILE A 35 -19.51 -8.55 -0.90
CA ILE A 35 -20.41 -8.18 -2.00
C ILE A 35 -19.69 -7.09 -2.80
N SER A 36 -19.33 -7.38 -4.05
CA SER A 36 -18.78 -6.37 -4.95
C SER A 36 -19.93 -5.55 -5.55
N VAL A 37 -20.01 -4.25 -5.27
CA VAL A 37 -20.92 -3.36 -6.01
C VAL A 37 -20.21 -2.88 -7.27
N PRO A 38 -20.91 -2.78 -8.42
CA PRO A 38 -20.33 -2.21 -9.63
C PRO A 38 -19.75 -0.83 -9.38
N ASN A 39 -18.55 -0.57 -9.88
CA ASN A 39 -17.83 0.72 -9.79
C ASN A 39 -17.39 1.14 -8.37
N ASP A 40 -17.54 0.30 -7.33
CA ASP A 40 -17.09 0.62 -5.96
C ASP A 40 -15.63 1.08 -5.92
N ARG A 41 -14.77 0.37 -6.66
CA ARG A 41 -13.34 0.62 -6.65
C ARG A 41 -13.00 2.03 -7.13
N ASP A 42 -13.66 2.50 -8.18
CA ASP A 42 -13.40 3.80 -8.78
C ASP A 42 -14.04 4.92 -7.95
N MET A 43 -15.21 4.67 -7.38
CA MET A 43 -15.89 5.60 -6.48
C MET A 43 -15.07 5.83 -5.20
N ILE A 44 -14.64 4.75 -4.54
CA ILE A 44 -13.80 4.83 -3.33
C ILE A 44 -12.45 5.47 -3.67
N ALA A 45 -11.85 5.13 -4.81
CA ALA A 45 -10.58 5.73 -5.22
C ALA A 45 -10.71 7.25 -5.44
N ALA A 46 -11.79 7.71 -6.06
CA ALA A 46 -12.05 9.13 -6.26
C ALA A 46 -12.21 9.86 -4.92
N GLU A 47 -12.98 9.28 -3.98
CA GLU A 47 -13.16 9.86 -2.64
C GLU A 47 -11.83 9.90 -1.86
N MET A 48 -11.01 8.84 -1.94
CA MET A 48 -9.68 8.82 -1.33
C MET A 48 -8.74 9.86 -1.96
N ALA A 49 -8.81 10.07 -3.27
CA ALA A 49 -8.00 11.08 -3.94
C ALA A 49 -8.38 12.52 -3.54
N GLU A 50 -9.65 12.77 -3.21
CA GLU A 50 -10.11 14.08 -2.70
C GLU A 50 -9.68 14.32 -1.24
N LEU A 51 -9.60 13.26 -0.44
CA LEU A 51 -9.22 13.32 0.97
C LEU A 51 -7.71 13.45 1.19
N PHE A 52 -6.89 12.91 0.27
CA PHE A 52 -5.44 12.83 0.40
C PHE A 52 -4.72 13.61 -0.71
N ASP A 53 -4.70 14.95 -0.59
CA ASP A 53 -3.78 15.80 -1.35
C ASP A 53 -2.32 15.43 -0.97
N GLU A 54 -1.66 14.58 -1.75
CA GLU A 54 -0.31 14.05 -1.47
C GLU A 54 0.72 15.15 -1.14
N ASP A 55 0.60 16.31 -1.80
CA ASP A 55 1.46 17.49 -1.58
C ASP A 55 1.25 18.20 -0.23
N ARG A 56 0.15 17.93 0.47
CA ARG A 56 -0.21 18.55 1.76
C ARG A 56 0.02 17.64 2.95
N VAL A 57 0.38 16.37 2.73
CA VAL A 57 0.60 15.41 3.81
C VAL A 57 1.96 15.64 4.46
N SER A 58 2.00 16.24 5.64
CA SER A 58 3.19 16.23 6.47
C SER A 58 3.31 14.88 7.17
N HIS A 59 4.21 14.01 6.69
CA HIS A 59 4.50 12.75 7.37
C HIS A 59 5.21 13.00 8.69
N GLN A 60 4.44 13.06 9.78
CA GLN A 60 5.01 12.93 11.11
C GLN A 60 5.31 11.44 11.32
N HIS A 61 6.55 11.05 11.04
CA HIS A 61 7.02 9.71 11.40
C HIS A 61 7.04 9.60 12.93
N GLY A 62 6.09 8.82 13.47
CA GLY A 62 6.16 8.38 14.85
C GLY A 62 7.43 7.57 15.09
N SER A 63 7.96 7.60 16.31
CA SER A 63 9.09 6.76 16.71
C SER A 63 8.77 5.30 16.38
N SER A 64 9.48 4.73 15.41
CA SER A 64 9.42 3.28 15.17
C SER A 64 10.07 2.62 16.37
N GLU A 65 9.24 2.04 17.25
CA GLU A 65 9.76 1.19 18.33
C GLU A 65 10.55 0.04 17.70
N PRO A 66 11.72 -0.32 18.25
CA PRO A 66 12.51 -1.43 17.72
C PRO A 66 11.74 -2.75 17.91
N GLU A 67 11.67 -3.58 16.86
CA GLU A 67 11.31 -4.99 17.02
C GLU A 67 12.32 -5.61 17.99
N ALA A 68 11.83 -6.20 19.08
CA ALA A 68 12.69 -6.82 20.08
C ALA A 68 13.48 -7.99 19.46
N ASP A 69 14.80 -8.02 19.69
CA ASP A 69 15.74 -9.09 19.33
C ASP A 69 15.35 -10.45 19.95
#